data_AF-A0A1F8QT64-F1
#
_entry.id   AF-A0A1F8QT64-F1
#
_cell.length_a   1.000
_cell.length_b   1.000
_cell.length_c   1.000
_cell.angle_alpha   90.00
_cell.angle_beta   90.00
_cell.angle_gamma   90.00
#
_symmetry.space_group_name_H-M   'P 1'
#
loop_
_entity.id
_entity.type
_entity.pdbx_description
1 polymer ?
#
loop_
_entity_poly.entity_id
_entity_poly.type
_entity_poly.pdbx_seq_one_letter_code
_entity_poly.pdbx_strand_id
1 'polypeptide(L)' 'MTETVCYCFGYTDADIVDDVLGHGGRSTMLERITEAKKNGVCNCEAKNPKGRRCLSDVHRVVDKAVSNEAR' A
#
# COMPACT_ATOMS: atom_id res chain seq x y z
N MET A 1 -15.09 1.61 -7.82
CA MET A 1 -14.31 0.36 -7.88
C MET A 1 -12.99 0.66 -7.20
N THR A 2 -12.52 -0.22 -6.32
CA THR A 2 -11.25 -0.07 -5.62
C THR A 2 -10.15 -0.70 -6.47
N GLU A 3 -9.01 -0.02 -6.59
CA GLU A 3 -7.91 -0.48 -7.43
C GLU A 3 -6.92 -1.31 -6.60
N THR A 4 -6.50 -2.48 -7.11
CA THR A 4 -5.44 -3.24 -6.44
C THR A 4 -4.12 -2.50 -6.57
N VAL A 5 -3.51 -2.14 -5.43
CA VAL A 5 -2.25 -1.41 -5.37
C VAL A 5 -1.08 -2.35 -5.08
N CYS A 6 -1.27 -3.33 -4.18
CA CYS A 6 -0.26 -4.33 -3.85
C CYS A 6 -0.67 -5.74 -4.30
N TYR A 7 -0.28 -6.11 -5.52
CA TYR A 7 -0.58 -7.43 -6.11
C TYR A 7 0.10 -8.62 -5.40
N CYS A 8 1.11 -8.38 -4.56
CA CYS A 8 1.71 -9.46 -3.76
C CYS A 8 0.81 -9.92 -2.62
N PHE A 9 0.06 -8.99 -2.01
CA PHE A 9 -0.80 -9.24 -0.85
C PHE A 9 -2.30 -9.05 -1.14
N GLY A 10 -2.67 -8.60 -2.34
CA GLY A 10 -4.05 -8.36 -2.73
C GLY A 10 -4.63 -7.05 -2.17
N TYR A 11 -3.81 -6.15 -1.64
CA TYR A 11 -4.30 -4.93 -1.02
C TYR A 11 -4.73 -3.90 -2.06
N THR A 12 -5.91 -3.33 -1.81
CA THR A 12 -6.50 -2.24 -2.58
C THR A 12 -6.14 -0.88 -2.01
N ASP A 13 -6.45 0.18 -2.75
CA ASP A 13 -6.36 1.55 -2.25
C ASP A 13 -7.28 1.80 -1.06
N ALA A 14 -8.50 1.26 -1.08
CA ALA A 14 -9.44 1.35 0.04
C ALA A 14 -8.90 0.66 1.31
N ASP A 15 -8.33 -0.54 1.19
CA ASP A 15 -7.76 -1.24 2.35
C ASP A 15 -6.67 -0.38 3.04
N ILE A 16 -5.83 0.27 2.24
CA ILE A 16 -4.75 1.12 2.75
C ILE A 16 -5.31 2.39 3.40
N VAL A 17 -6.38 2.98 2.84
CA VAL A 17 -7.04 4.15 3.44
C VAL A 17 -7.68 3.77 4.78
N ASP A 18 -8.41 2.65 4.82
CA ASP A 18 -9.08 2.17 6.05
C ASP A 18 -8.05 1.82 7.13
N ASP A 19 -6.92 1.22 6.76
CA ASP A 19 -5.77 0.98 7.64
C ASP A 19 -5.22 2.29 8.22
N VAL A 20 -4.97 3.30 7.39
CA VAL A 20 -4.48 4.61 7.88
C VAL A 20 -5.45 5.25 8.86
N LEU A 21 -6.74 5.31 8.50
CA LEU A 21 -7.77 5.94 9.34
C LEU A 21 -8.01 5.16 10.64
N GLY A 22 -7.97 3.83 10.58
CA GLY A 22 -8.12 2.95 11.76
C GLY A 22 -6.94 3.01 12.72
N HIS A 23 -5.79 3.51 12.27
CA HIS A 23 -4.53 3.55 13.03
C HIS A 23 -4.00 4.98 13.24
N GLY A 24 -4.85 6.01 13.13
CA GLY A 24 -4.52 7.40 13.49
C GLY A 24 -3.37 7.97 12.65
N GLY A 25 -3.45 7.82 11.34
CA GLY A 25 -2.48 8.35 10.39
C GLY A 25 -1.28 7.45 10.12
N ARG A 26 -1.20 6.29 10.79
CA ARG A 26 -0.16 5.28 10.55
C ARG A 26 -0.69 4.17 9.65
N SER A 27 0.06 3.77 8.62
CA SER A 27 -0.29 2.59 7.83
C SER A 27 0.50 1.35 8.27
N THR A 28 -0.17 0.38 8.90
CA THR A 28 0.42 -0.92 9.25
C THR A 28 0.63 -1.79 8.01
N MET A 29 -0.17 -1.60 6.97
CA MET A 29 -0.02 -2.28 5.69
C MET A 29 1.25 -1.84 4.97
N LEU A 30 1.55 -0.53 4.93
CA LEU A 30 2.78 -0.01 4.34
C LEU A 30 4.02 -0.60 5.03
N GLU A 31 3.99 -0.72 6.36
CA GLU A 31 5.06 -1.34 7.15
C GLU A 31 5.26 -2.80 6.75
N ARG A 32 4.17 -3.58 6.71
CA ARG A 32 4.21 -4.98 6.29
C ARG A 32 4.76 -5.15 4.87
N ILE A 33 4.35 -4.31 3.92
CA ILE A 33 4.85 -4.35 2.54
C ILE A 33 6.34 -4.00 2.50
N THR A 34 6.77 -3.01 3.29
CA THR A 34 8.17 -2.59 3.36
C THR A 34 9.05 -3.71 3.89
N GLU A 35 8.64 -4.38 4.97
CA GLU A 35 9.37 -5.53 5.53
C GLU A 35 9.38 -6.72 4.57
N ALA A 36 8.26 -7.05 3.95
CA ALA A 36 8.20 -8.10 2.94
C ALA A 36 9.15 -7.84 1.75
N LYS A 37 9.23 -6.58 1.31
CA LYS A 37 10.13 -6.17 0.23
C LYS A 37 11.60 -6.27 0.65
N LYS A 38 11.95 -5.94 1.91
CA LYS A 38 13.31 -6.13 2.44
C LYS A 38 13.69 -7.61 2.51
N ASN A 39 12.73 -8.47 2.89
CA ASN A 39 12.94 -9.92 3.01
C ASN A 39 12.87 -10.68 1.67
N GLY A 40 12.71 -9.98 0.54
CA GLY A 40 12.71 -10.60 -0.79
C GLY A 40 11.49 -11.48 -1.10
N VAL A 41 10.41 -11.40 -0.30
CA VAL A 41 9.22 -12.25 -0.50
C VAL A 41 8.22 -11.70 -1.52
N CYS A 42 8.46 -10.49 -2.03
CA CYS A 42 7.63 -9.85 -3.04
C CYS A 42 8.06 -10.25 -4.46
N ASN A 43 7.09 -10.55 -5.33
CA ASN A 43 7.30 -10.79 -6.76
C ASN A 43 6.55 -9.76 -7.61
N CYS A 44 6.83 -8.47 -7.39
CA CYS A 44 6.10 -7.37 -8.02
C CYS A 44 6.28 -7.35 -9.55
N GLU A 45 7.46 -7.68 -10.07
CA GLU A 45 7.72 -7.64 -11.51
C GLU A 45 6.85 -8.64 -12.29
N ALA A 46 6.56 -9.82 -11.70
CA ALA A 46 5.66 -10.80 -12.31
C ALA A 46 4.18 -10.56 -11.98
N LYS A 47 3.86 -10.11 -10.76
CA LYS A 47 2.47 -10.00 -10.29
C LYS A 47 1.80 -8.66 -10.57
N ASN A 48 2.54 -7.57 -10.66
CA ASN A 48 1.97 -6.23 -10.89
C ASN A 48 1.84 -6.00 -12.40
N PRO A 49 0.63 -5.74 -12.93
CA PRO A 49 0.43 -5.44 -14.36
C PRO A 49 1.26 -4.26 -14.89
N LYS A 50 1.68 -3.34 -14.00
CA LYS A 50 2.55 -2.22 -14.35
C LYS A 50 4.03 -2.61 -14.51
N GLY A 51 4.41 -3.87 -14.27
CA GLY A 51 5.78 -4.36 -14.37
C GLY A 51 6.78 -3.68 -13.41
N ARG A 52 6.28 -3.07 -12.32
CA ARG A 52 7.10 -2.29 -11.38
C ARG A 52 6.70 -2.53 -9.93
N ARG A 53 7.57 -2.11 -9.00
CA ARG A 53 7.32 -2.21 -7.55
C ARG A 53 6.11 -1.37 -7.13
N CYS A 54 5.26 -1.93 -6.26
CA CYS A 54 4.03 -1.28 -5.78
C CYS A 54 4.26 -0.11 -4.80
N LEU A 55 5.41 -0.06 -4.12
CA LEU A 55 5.66 0.88 -3.01
C LEU A 55 5.37 2.34 -3.36
N SER A 56 5.73 2.81 -4.56
CA SER A 56 5.44 4.19 -4.97
C SER A 56 3.94 4.49 -5.07
N ASP A 57 3.13 3.50 -5.44
CA ASP A 57 1.68 3.64 -5.49
C ASP A 57 1.07 3.54 -4.08
N VAL A 58 1.60 2.64 -3.22
CA VAL A 58 1.20 2.53 -1.79
C VAL A 58 1.46 3.84 -1.05
N HIS A 59 2.68 4.40 -1.14
CA HIS A 59 3.03 5.66 -0.50
C HIS A 59 2.08 6.79 -0.91
N ARG A 60 1.74 6.89 -2.21
CA ARG A 60 0.79 7.90 -2.68
C ARG A 60 -0.59 7.78 -2.03
N VAL A 61 -1.07 6.55 -1.80
CA VAL A 61 -2.35 6.32 -1.13
C VAL A 61 -2.26 6.74 0.34
N VAL A 62 -1.19 6.33 1.04
CA VAL A 62 -0.95 6.72 2.44
C VAL A 62 -0.85 8.23 2.60
N ASP A 63 -0.04 8.91 1.79
CA ASP A 63 0.15 10.37 1.87
C ASP A 63 -1.17 11.13 1.68
N LYS A 64 -2.01 10.66 0.75
CA LYS A 64 -3.35 11.22 0.52
C LYS A 64 -4.29 10.96 1.70
N ALA A 65 -4.26 9.76 2.26
CA ALA A 65 -5.10 9.40 3.41
C ALA A 65 -4.75 10.24 4.64
N VAL A 66 -3.46 10.35 4.98
CA VAL A 66 -2.96 11.18 6.09
C VAL A 66 -3.30 12.65 5.89
N SER A 67 -3.13 13.18 4.67
CA SER A 67 -3.46 14.57 4.36
C SER A 67 -4.96 14.89 4.46
N ASN A 68 -5.82 13.88 4.29
CA ASN A 68 -7.26 14.02 4.40
C ASN A 68 -7.76 13.84 5.85
N GLU A 69 -7.10 13.01 6.66
CA GLU A 69 -7.39 12.86 8.10
C GLU A 69 -7.05 14.14 8.87
N ALA A 70 -5.98 14.85 8.47
CA ALA A 70 -5.55 16.08 9.13
C ALA A 70 -6.45 17.31 8.86
N ARG A 71 -7.55 17.15 8.11
CA ARG A 71 -8.52 18.21 7.77
C ARG A 71 -9.80 18.07 8.59
#